data_AF-A0A397CH88-F1
#
_entry.id   AF-A0A397CH88-F1
#
_cell.length_a   1.000
_cell.length_b   1.000
_cell.length_c   1.000
_cell.angle_alpha   90.00
_cell.angle_beta   90.00
_cell.angle_gamma   90.00
#
_symmetry.space_group_name_H-M   'P 1'
#
loop_
_entity.id
_entity.type
_entity.pdbx_description
1 polymer ?
#
loop_
_entity_poly.entity_id
_entity_poly.type
_entity_poly.pdbx_seq_one_letter_code
_entity_poly.pdbx_strand_id
1 'polypeptide(L)'
;MQRERLTVAFPQHFRCHITTKTTIADYHADASWDPEGPKEVYVKVAANTTQDKYVKLTLLNYNDLVRQVWDNAIKVRNVQASFTLLLFIYVEKDTSTAIRRATSNNLVTAANRVAEYIEDQSLLLGPLQTDYATIVTARLPPTAPVEIPSNATMR
;
A
#
# COMPACT_ATOMS: atom_id res chain seq x y z
N MET A 1 -17.62 33.73 31.21
CA MET A 1 -16.51 32.86 31.67
C MET A 1 -15.43 32.85 30.59
N GLN A 2 -14.35 33.59 30.83
CA GLN A 2 -13.22 33.74 29.92
C GLN A 2 -12.39 32.45 29.96
N ARG A 3 -12.37 31.68 28.86
CA ARG A 3 -11.55 30.47 28.77
C ARG A 3 -10.09 30.90 28.72
N GLU A 4 -9.38 30.80 29.84
CA GLU A 4 -7.94 31.00 29.91
C GLU A 4 -7.27 30.00 28.95
N ARG A 5 -6.73 30.55 27.85
CA ARG A 5 -6.00 29.78 26.87
C ARG A 5 -4.61 29.49 27.45
N LEU A 6 -4.46 28.30 28.03
CA LEU A 6 -3.18 27.79 28.51
C LEU A 6 -2.23 27.66 27.31
N THR A 7 -1.38 28.68 27.12
CA THR A 7 -0.37 28.70 26.08
C THR A 7 0.83 27.93 26.60
N VAL A 8 0.80 26.60 26.44
CA VAL A 8 1.93 25.74 26.83
C VAL A 8 3.01 25.86 25.76
N ALA A 9 4.15 26.46 26.12
CA ALA A 9 5.32 26.54 25.25
C ALA A 9 5.82 25.11 24.91
N PHE A 10 6.23 24.90 23.67
CA PHE A 10 6.85 23.64 23.26
C PHE A 10 8.14 23.44 24.08
N PRO A 11 8.26 22.35 24.86
CA PRO A 11 9.41 22.15 25.73
C PRO A 11 10.68 21.94 24.90
N GLN A 12 11.81 22.49 25.36
CA GLN A 12 13.12 22.31 24.70
C GLN A 12 13.51 20.82 24.58
N HIS A 13 13.03 20.00 25.50
CA HIS A 13 13.26 18.56 25.53
C HIS A 13 11.93 17.88 25.88
N PHE A 14 11.50 16.92 25.07
CA PHE A 14 10.34 16.08 25.36
C PHE A 14 10.71 14.62 25.19
N ARG A 15 10.19 13.78 26.09
CA ARG A 15 10.34 12.34 25.98
C ARG A 15 9.27 11.83 25.02
N CYS A 16 9.64 11.49 23.79
CA CYS A 16 8.74 10.79 22.88
C CYS A 16 8.69 9.30 23.29
N HIS A 17 7.51 8.80 23.61
CA HIS A 17 7.28 7.35 23.70
C HIS A 17 6.79 6.90 22.33
N ILE A 18 7.71 6.40 21.50
CA ILE A 18 7.37 5.88 20.17
C ILE A 18 6.77 4.49 20.39
N THR A 19 5.44 4.41 20.38
CA THR A 19 4.76 3.10 20.35
C THR A 19 4.63 2.70 18.89
N THR A 20 5.54 1.86 18.39
CA THR A 20 5.39 1.25 17.07
C THR A 20 4.32 0.17 17.18
N LYS A 21 3.07 0.51 16.83
CA LYS A 21 2.05 -0.49 16.58
C LYS A 21 2.20 -0.92 15.12
N THR A 22 2.86 -2.04 14.88
CA THR A 22 2.82 -2.70 13.57
C THR A 22 1.45 -3.32 13.41
N THR A 23 0.46 -2.51 13.03
CA THR A 23 -0.72 -3.05 12.38
C THR A 23 -0.30 -3.40 10.96
N ILE A 24 0.15 -4.63 10.74
CA ILE A 24 -0.15 -5.32 9.49
C ILE A 24 -1.67 -5.46 9.53
N ALA A 25 -2.37 -4.38 9.17
CA ALA A 25 -3.82 -4.35 9.20
C ALA A 25 -4.28 -5.32 8.13
N ASP A 26 -4.64 -6.55 8.51
CA ASP A 26 -5.54 -7.46 7.80
C ASP A 26 -5.32 -7.66 6.28
N TYR A 27 -4.16 -7.29 5.76
CA TYR A 27 -3.82 -7.35 4.35
C TYR A 27 -2.78 -8.45 4.16
N HIS A 28 -3.21 -9.46 3.39
CA HIS A 28 -2.46 -10.54 2.74
C HIS A 28 -0.95 -10.53 2.96
N ALA A 29 -0.43 -11.67 3.41
CA ALA A 29 0.92 -11.97 3.90
C ALA A 29 2.12 -11.67 2.97
N ASP A 30 1.96 -10.80 1.97
CA ASP A 30 2.92 -10.55 0.88
C ASP A 30 3.49 -9.11 0.97
N ALA A 31 3.88 -8.66 2.16
CA ALA A 31 4.61 -7.40 2.33
C ALA A 31 6.10 -7.69 2.52
N SER A 32 6.92 -7.44 1.49
CA SER A 32 8.37 -7.63 1.55
C SER A 32 9.04 -6.36 2.09
N TRP A 33 9.54 -6.42 3.32
CA TRP A 33 10.35 -5.35 3.90
C TRP A 33 11.80 -5.49 3.45
N ASP A 34 12.24 -4.66 2.52
CA ASP A 34 13.66 -4.57 2.15
C ASP A 34 14.45 -3.81 3.23
N PRO A 35 15.41 -4.45 3.94
CA PRO A 35 16.22 -3.78 4.93
C PRO A 35 17.16 -2.72 4.34
N GLU A 36 17.52 -2.81 3.05
CA GLU A 36 18.48 -1.92 2.37
C GLU A 36 17.81 -0.78 1.58
N GLY A 37 16.52 -0.92 1.26
CA GLY A 37 15.74 0.06 0.51
C GLY A 37 15.56 1.41 1.22
N PRO A 38 15.36 2.51 0.46
CA PRO A 38 15.12 3.84 1.02
C PRO A 38 13.79 3.85 1.80
N LYS A 39 13.89 3.95 3.12
CA LYS A 39 12.72 4.02 4.02
C LYS A 39 12.24 5.44 4.13
N GLU A 40 11.34 5.82 3.24
CA GLU A 40 10.67 7.11 3.34
C GLU A 40 9.65 7.07 4.47
N VAL A 41 9.86 7.91 5.48
CA VAL A 41 8.94 8.06 6.61
C VAL A 41 8.03 9.24 6.33
N TYR A 42 6.74 9.06 6.57
CA TYR A 42 5.73 10.09 6.40
C TYR A 42 5.03 10.39 7.72
N VAL A 43 4.61 11.63 7.90
CA VAL A 43 3.88 12.11 9.08
C VAL A 43 2.47 12.51 8.70
N LYS A 44 1.49 12.08 9.51
CA LYS A 44 0.13 12.63 9.48
C LYS A 44 0.05 13.89 10.33
N VAL A 45 -0.05 15.04 9.67
CA VAL A 45 0.03 16.36 10.32
C VAL A 45 -1.28 16.80 10.98
N ALA A 46 -2.42 16.34 10.48
CA ALA A 46 -3.74 16.75 10.97
C ALA A 46 -4.72 15.58 11.08
N ALA A 47 -5.74 15.74 11.91
CA ALA A 47 -6.84 14.79 12.01
C ALA A 47 -7.61 14.73 10.68
N ASN A 48 -8.16 13.55 10.35
CA ASN A 48 -9.00 13.33 9.17
C ASN A 48 -8.35 13.67 7.81
N THR A 49 -7.01 13.72 7.73
CA THR A 49 -6.32 13.84 6.44
C THR A 49 -6.26 12.49 5.73
N THR A 50 -6.50 12.54 4.43
CA THR A 50 -6.31 11.43 3.49
C THR A 50 -4.82 11.14 3.30
N GLN A 51 -4.50 9.91 2.90
CA GLN A 51 -3.14 9.39 2.85
C GLN A 51 -2.23 10.13 1.85
N ASP A 52 -2.80 10.62 0.75
CA ASP A 52 -2.13 11.47 -0.25
C ASP A 52 -1.60 12.79 0.32
N LYS A 53 -2.11 13.22 1.49
CA LYS A 53 -1.73 14.48 2.15
C LYS A 53 -0.68 14.29 3.25
N TYR A 54 -0.12 13.09 3.38
CA TYR A 54 0.93 12.86 4.37
C TYR A 54 2.23 13.49 3.90
N VAL A 55 2.97 14.08 4.84
CA VAL A 55 4.19 14.83 4.51
C VAL A 55 5.40 13.97 4.78
N LYS A 56 6.31 13.88 3.80
CA LYS A 56 7.59 13.17 3.94
C LYS A 56 8.44 13.84 5.04
N LEU A 57 8.86 13.04 5.99
CA LEU A 57 9.74 13.43 7.08
C LEU A 57 11.19 13.42 6.59
N THR A 58 11.88 14.53 6.78
CA THR A 58 13.29 14.72 6.47
C THR A 58 14.01 15.34 7.66
N LEU A 59 15.34 15.26 7.69
CA LEU A 59 16.12 15.90 8.76
C LEU A 59 15.92 17.43 8.80
N LEU A 60 15.62 18.04 7.65
CA LEU A 60 15.43 19.49 7.53
C LEU A 60 14.08 19.96 8.06
N ASN A 61 13.00 19.18 7.86
CA ASN A 61 11.63 19.58 8.23
C ASN A 61 11.13 18.93 9.54
N TYR A 62 11.93 18.07 10.17
CA TYR A 62 11.53 17.30 11.35
C TYR A 62 10.97 18.19 12.46
N ASN A 63 11.71 19.22 12.87
CA ASN A 63 11.31 20.09 13.98
C ASN A 63 10.02 20.86 13.67
N ASP A 64 9.89 21.35 12.43
CA ASP A 64 8.72 22.12 12.02
C ASP A 64 7.48 21.25 11.93
N LEU A 65 7.60 20.03 11.41
CA LEU A 65 6.49 19.07 11.35
C LEU A 65 6.04 18.62 12.75
N VAL A 66 6.99 18.34 13.66
CA VAL A 66 6.67 17.96 15.04
C VAL A 66 5.95 19.11 15.76
N ARG A 67 6.43 20.35 15.60
CA ARG A 67 5.75 21.54 16.14
C ARG A 67 4.36 21.72 15.56
N GLN A 68 4.19 21.51 14.25
CA GLN A 68 2.88 21.65 13.60
C GLN A 68 1.88 20.60 14.12
N VAL A 69 2.31 19.35 14.32
CA VAL A 69 1.47 18.30 14.92
C VAL A 69 1.09 18.68 16.36
N TRP A 70 2.04 19.20 17.13
CA TRP A 70 1.80 19.70 18.49
C TRP A 70 0.78 20.84 18.53
N ASP A 71 0.95 21.85 17.69
CA ASP A 71 0.04 23.00 17.60
C ASP A 71 -1.38 22.56 17.22
N ASN A 72 -1.49 21.55 16.37
CA ASN A 72 -2.78 20.96 16.00
C ASN A 72 -3.39 20.16 17.16
N ALA A 73 -2.59 19.40 17.90
CA ALA A 73 -3.06 18.64 19.05
C ALA A 73 -3.59 19.54 20.18
N ILE A 74 -2.92 20.66 20.45
CA ILE A 74 -3.37 21.65 21.46
C ILE A 74 -4.72 22.24 21.10
N LYS A 75 -4.98 22.51 19.81
CA LYS A 75 -6.27 23.07 19.37
C LYS A 75 -7.45 22.12 19.63
N VAL A 76 -7.20 20.82 19.67
CA VAL A 76 -8.24 19.78 19.73
C VAL A 76 -8.49 19.31 21.17
N ARG A 77 -7.51 19.36 22.08
CA ARG A 77 -7.68 18.86 23.46
C ARG A 77 -7.61 19.96 24.52
N ASN A 78 -8.67 20.05 25.32
CA ASN A 78 -8.68 20.79 26.58
C ASN A 78 -7.71 20.15 27.59
N VAL A 79 -6.49 20.66 27.70
CA VAL A 79 -5.62 20.56 28.90
C VAL A 79 -4.71 19.32 29.04
N GLN A 80 -4.61 18.40 28.07
CA GLN A 80 -3.64 17.29 28.16
C GLN A 80 -2.30 17.61 27.47
N ALA A 81 -1.19 17.57 28.21
CA ALA A 81 0.17 17.89 27.75
C ALA A 81 0.83 16.81 26.85
N SER A 82 0.06 15.83 26.38
CA SER A 82 0.52 14.70 25.57
C SER A 82 -0.11 14.74 24.19
N PHE A 83 0.71 14.59 23.15
CA PHE A 83 0.25 14.41 21.77
C PHE A 83 0.83 13.13 21.17
N THR A 84 0.18 12.60 20.14
CA THR A 84 0.62 11.39 19.46
C THR A 84 1.12 11.75 18.07
N LEU A 85 2.37 11.36 17.77
CA LEU A 85 2.91 11.44 16.42
C LEU A 85 2.61 10.12 15.69
N LEU A 86 1.95 10.21 14.53
CA LEU A 86 1.66 9.06 13.68
C LEU A 86 2.62 9.05 12.50
N LEU A 87 3.47 8.01 12.47
CA LEU A 87 4.48 7.77 11.45
C LEU A 87 4.02 6.64 10.53
N PHE A 88 4.24 6.81 9.23
CA PHE A 88 3.87 5.87 8.19
C PHE A 88 5.09 5.55 7.34
N ILE A 89 5.24 4.27 6.98
CA ILE A 89 6.27 3.80 6.05
C ILE A 89 5.54 3.02 4.97
N TYR A 90 5.87 3.32 3.72
CA TYR A 90 5.32 2.60 2.59
C TYR A 90 6.24 1.44 2.25
N VAL A 91 5.65 0.27 2.15
CA VAL A 91 6.32 -0.96 1.73
C VAL A 91 5.70 -1.36 0.41
N GLU A 92 6.52 -1.75 -0.55
CA GLU A 92 6.00 -2.31 -1.79
C GLU A 92 5.20 -3.58 -1.49
N LYS A 93 4.06 -3.70 -2.16
CA LYS A 93 3.27 -4.91 -2.09
C LYS A 93 3.91 -5.93 -3.03
N ASP A 94 4.26 -7.09 -2.51
CA ASP A 94 4.64 -8.20 -3.37
C ASP A 94 3.39 -8.67 -4.12
N THR A 95 3.44 -8.63 -5.45
CA THR A 95 2.34 -9.01 -6.33
C THR A 95 2.56 -10.36 -7.00
N SER A 96 3.60 -11.10 -6.57
CA SER A 96 4.01 -12.41 -7.07
C SER A 96 2.92 -13.49 -6.92
N THR A 97 2.07 -13.40 -5.89
CA THR A 97 1.13 -14.48 -5.53
C THR A 97 -0.35 -14.08 -5.63
N ALA A 98 -0.66 -12.81 -5.91
CA ALA A 98 -2.03 -12.32 -5.81
C ALA A 98 -2.84 -12.61 -7.08
N ILE A 99 -3.90 -13.42 -6.94
CA ILE A 99 -4.94 -13.61 -7.95
C ILE A 99 -5.55 -12.23 -8.28
N ARG A 100 -5.45 -11.83 -9.54
CA ARG A 100 -5.93 -10.54 -10.06
C ARG A 100 -7.35 -10.70 -10.64
N ARG A 101 -8.09 -9.59 -10.72
CA ARG A 101 -9.31 -9.57 -11.55
C ARG A 101 -8.92 -9.61 -13.04
N ALA A 102 -9.68 -10.35 -13.84
CA ALA A 102 -9.61 -10.30 -15.29
C ALA A 102 -10.24 -9.00 -15.81
N THR A 103 -9.57 -7.87 -15.58
CA THR A 103 -9.95 -6.56 -16.14
C THR A 103 -9.59 -6.51 -17.63
N SER A 104 -10.20 -5.58 -18.38
CA SER A 104 -9.96 -5.47 -19.82
C SER A 104 -8.47 -5.35 -20.19
N ASN A 105 -7.69 -4.57 -19.44
CA ASN A 105 -6.25 -4.45 -19.67
C ASN A 105 -5.51 -5.78 -19.44
N ASN A 106 -5.85 -6.51 -18.37
CA ASN A 106 -5.24 -7.80 -18.07
C ASN A 106 -5.63 -8.86 -19.10
N LEU A 107 -6.86 -8.81 -19.63
CA LEU A 107 -7.32 -9.70 -20.68
C LEU A 107 -6.54 -9.48 -21.99
N VAL A 108 -6.28 -8.23 -22.37
CA VAL A 108 -5.48 -7.93 -23.57
C VAL A 108 -4.05 -8.46 -23.41
N THR A 109 -3.40 -8.20 -22.28
CA THR A 109 -2.05 -8.74 -22.02
C THR A 109 -2.04 -10.26 -21.97
N ALA A 110 -3.03 -10.89 -21.34
CA ALA A 110 -3.15 -12.33 -21.26
C ALA A 110 -3.41 -12.98 -22.62
N ALA A 111 -4.24 -12.36 -23.48
CA ALA A 111 -4.54 -12.86 -24.81
C ALA A 111 -3.27 -12.95 -25.67
N ASN A 112 -2.41 -11.93 -25.61
CA ASN A 112 -1.12 -11.95 -26.30
C ASN A 112 -0.23 -13.10 -25.80
N ARG A 113 -0.13 -13.29 -24.48
CA ARG A 113 0.67 -14.37 -23.88
C ARG A 113 0.15 -15.75 -24.23
N VAL A 114 -1.17 -15.93 -24.27
CA VAL A 114 -1.80 -17.18 -24.67
C VAL A 114 -1.57 -17.44 -26.16
N ALA A 115 -1.67 -16.42 -27.01
CA ALA A 115 -1.37 -16.54 -28.44
C ALA A 115 0.09 -16.94 -28.70
N GLU A 116 1.04 -16.26 -28.05
CA GLU A 116 2.47 -16.62 -28.10
C GLU A 116 2.69 -18.07 -27.65
N TYR A 117 2.07 -18.49 -26.55
CA TYR A 117 2.19 -19.86 -26.06
C TYR A 117 1.61 -20.91 -27.01
N ILE A 118 0.47 -20.62 -27.66
CA ILE A 118 -0.15 -21.49 -28.66
C ILE A 118 0.76 -21.65 -29.87
N GLU A 119 1.38 -20.55 -30.34
CA GLU A 119 2.31 -20.55 -31.46
C GLU A 119 3.58 -21.34 -31.13
N ASP A 120 4.22 -21.05 -29.99
CA ASP A 120 5.44 -21.73 -29.53
C ASP A 120 5.26 -23.25 -29.34
N GLN A 121 4.10 -23.66 -28.81
CA GLN A 121 3.80 -25.07 -28.57
C GLN A 121 3.08 -25.75 -29.76
N SER A 122 2.82 -25.02 -30.85
CA SER A 122 2.10 -25.52 -32.03
C SER A 122 0.76 -26.19 -31.69
N LEU A 123 -0.01 -25.55 -30.80
CA LEU A 123 -1.27 -26.10 -30.30
C LEU A 123 -2.45 -25.66 -31.17
N LEU A 124 -3.44 -26.55 -31.32
CA LEU A 124 -4.73 -26.22 -31.94
C LEU A 124 -5.79 -26.15 -30.85
N LEU A 125 -6.06 -24.94 -30.36
CA LEU A 125 -7.12 -24.69 -29.40
C LEU A 125 -8.38 -24.14 -30.10
N GLY A 126 -9.54 -24.67 -29.71
CA GLY A 126 -10.82 -24.12 -30.13
C GLY A 126 -11.11 -22.77 -29.45
N PRO A 127 -12.05 -21.95 -29.98
CA PRO A 127 -12.34 -20.62 -29.46
C PRO A 127 -12.64 -20.59 -27.95
N LEU A 128 -13.40 -21.58 -27.46
CA LEU A 128 -13.78 -21.70 -26.06
C LEU A 128 -12.58 -22.02 -25.14
N GLN A 129 -11.65 -22.86 -25.61
CA GLN A 129 -10.43 -23.18 -24.85
C GLN A 129 -9.51 -21.96 -24.76
N THR A 130 -9.39 -21.20 -25.85
CA THR A 130 -8.60 -19.95 -25.91
C THR A 130 -9.17 -18.89 -24.98
N ASP A 131 -10.49 -18.68 -24.99
CA ASP A 131 -11.15 -17.72 -24.11
C ASP A 131 -10.96 -18.08 -22.63
N TYR A 132 -11.14 -19.36 -22.29
CA TYR A 132 -10.93 -19.81 -20.93
C TYR A 132 -9.48 -19.64 -20.46
N ALA A 133 -8.51 -20.09 -21.28
CA ALA A 133 -7.09 -19.95 -20.98
C ALA A 133 -6.71 -18.47 -20.80
N THR A 134 -7.27 -17.58 -21.61
CA THR A 134 -7.08 -16.13 -21.51
C THR A 134 -7.63 -15.58 -20.19
N ILE A 135 -8.84 -15.98 -19.79
CA ILE A 135 -9.46 -15.52 -18.54
C ILE A 135 -8.66 -16.02 -17.33
N VAL A 136 -8.21 -17.28 -17.33
CA VAL A 136 -7.39 -17.84 -16.25
C VAL A 136 -6.06 -17.12 -16.18
N THR A 137 -5.36 -16.97 -17.31
CA THR A 137 -4.08 -16.27 -17.40
C THR A 137 -4.19 -14.81 -16.98
N ALA A 138 -5.30 -14.13 -17.30
CA ALA A 138 -5.55 -12.74 -16.89
C ALA A 138 -5.74 -12.57 -15.38
N ARG A 139 -6.02 -13.65 -14.65
CA ARG A 139 -6.09 -13.65 -13.19
C ARG A 139 -4.74 -13.97 -12.55
N LEU A 140 -3.76 -14.43 -13.31
CA LEU A 140 -2.44 -14.77 -12.82
C LEU A 140 -1.45 -13.60 -13.00
N PRO A 141 -0.34 -13.59 -12.25
CA PRO A 141 0.76 -12.66 -12.47
C PRO A 141 1.35 -12.76 -13.90
N PRO A 142 1.98 -11.69 -14.42
CA PRO A 142 2.61 -11.70 -15.75
C PRO A 142 3.76 -12.71 -15.90
N THR A 143 4.33 -13.18 -14.79
CA THR A 143 5.43 -14.16 -14.75
C THR A 143 4.95 -15.60 -14.61
N ALA A 144 3.67 -15.82 -14.27
CA ALA A 144 3.12 -17.16 -14.07
C ALA A 144 2.95 -17.88 -15.42
N PRO A 145 3.19 -19.20 -15.50
CA PRO A 145 3.04 -19.95 -16.75
C PRO A 145 1.58 -19.94 -17.24
N VAL A 146 1.40 -20.07 -18.57
CA VAL A 146 0.08 -20.23 -19.18
C VAL A 146 -0.40 -21.67 -18.92
N GLU A 147 -1.58 -21.82 -18.32
CA GLU A 147 -2.22 -23.13 -18.10
C GLU A 147 -3.36 -23.35 -19.09
N ILE A 148 -3.30 -24.47 -19.82
CA ILE A 148 -4.37 -24.88 -20.74
C ILE A 148 -5.34 -25.81 -19.99
N PRO A 149 -6.66 -25.57 -20.10
CA PRO A 149 -7.66 -26.44 -19.48
C PRO A 149 -7.57 -27.87 -20.04
N SER A 150 -7.39 -28.84 -19.15
CA SER A 150 -7.39 -30.27 -19.47
C SER A 150 -8.66 -31.01 -19.02
N ASN A 151 -9.66 -30.27 -18.53
CA ASN A 151 -10.90 -30.85 -18.01
C ASN A 151 -11.78 -31.42 -19.14
N ALA A 152 -12.58 -32.44 -18.79
CA ALA A 152 -13.44 -33.14 -19.75
C ALA A 152 -14.45 -32.22 -20.47
N THR A 153 -14.82 -31.09 -19.86
CA THR A 153 -15.74 -30.10 -20.43
C THR A 153 -15.11 -29.22 -21.50
N MET A 154 -13.78 -29.06 -21.48
CA MET A 154 -13.04 -28.27 -22.46
C MET A 154 -12.14 -29.12 -23.35
N ARG A 155 -12.33 -30.44 -23.38
CA ARG A 155 -11.70 -31.33 -24.35
C ARG A 155 -12.52 -31.44 -25.62
#